data_AF-A0AAU3ZUE4-F1
#
_entry.id   AF-A0AAU3ZUE4-F1
#
_cell.length_a   1.000
_cell.length_b   1.000
_cell.length_c   1.000
_cell.angle_alpha   90.00
_cell.angle_beta   90.00
_cell.angle_gamma   90.00
#
_symmetry.space_group_name_H-M   'P 1'
#
loop_
_entity.id
_entity.type
_entity.pdbx_description
1 polymer ?
#
loop_
_entity_poly.entity_id
_entity_poly.type
_entity_poly.pdbx_seq_one_letter_code
_entity_poly.pdbx_strand_id
1 'polypeptide(L)'
;MVDAQPPADKVAAEVKRLTEMSHQAFFEAWTTFVQGGTDERRVPRDVQAAAFRSPEMASRTLTAADRAARELKQVVQRQEHESKKDHQARIVTFRGQLQEARQPVVAAVEDLAMDEAEYLAQLDDEAFADEWSQFVQAVAGAARSGRDAVQGLAFRSPEVAARTQALAVRMMRAPAQFLPAAEGESRTAHEARISQLKSRLEAELRFLQYTLNFTVARWGRMPSAPNYRLQAMRLLAEKHPEEFAQLRNAVREDSKKARDEVRRERRVERQNRESSAR
;
A
#
# COMPACT_ATOMS: atom_id res chain seq x y z
N MET A 1 -11.15 -10.84 31.53
CA MET A 1 -10.10 -11.82 31.87
C MET A 1 -8.78 -11.15 31.57
N VAL A 2 -7.83 -11.21 32.50
CA VAL A 2 -6.55 -10.50 32.41
C VAL A 2 -5.82 -10.96 31.14
N ASP A 3 -5.61 -10.05 30.18
CA ASP A 3 -4.76 -10.25 29.02
C ASP A 3 -3.32 -10.44 29.52
N ALA A 4 -2.99 -11.68 29.89
CA ALA A 4 -1.63 -12.05 30.21
C ALA A 4 -0.82 -11.90 28.92
N GLN A 5 0.05 -10.89 28.89
CA GLN A 5 0.93 -10.64 27.77
C GLN A 5 1.73 -11.93 27.47
N PRO A 6 1.78 -12.40 26.22
CA PRO A 6 2.46 -13.64 25.88
C PRO A 6 3.94 -13.55 26.30
N PRO A 7 4.54 -14.66 26.77
CA PRO A 7 5.94 -14.65 27.21
C PRO A 7 6.87 -14.14 26.11
N ALA A 8 7.70 -13.13 26.42
CA ALA A 8 8.56 -12.45 25.45
C ALA A 8 9.47 -13.42 24.68
N ASP A 9 10.03 -14.41 25.35
CA ASP A 9 10.89 -15.44 24.74
C ASP A 9 10.17 -16.25 23.66
N LYS A 10 8.87 -16.53 23.86
CA LYS A 10 8.05 -17.26 22.90
C LYS A 10 7.73 -16.40 21.68
N VAL A 11 7.47 -15.11 21.90
CA VAL A 11 7.26 -14.15 20.80
C VAL A 11 8.55 -13.97 20.00
N ALA A 12 9.70 -13.82 20.64
CA ALA A 12 10.99 -13.70 19.96
C ALA A 12 11.35 -14.95 19.14
N ALA A 13 11.09 -16.14 19.69
CA ALA A 13 11.28 -17.39 18.95
C ALA A 13 10.37 -17.49 17.72
N GLU A 14 9.12 -17.03 17.86
CA GLU A 14 8.16 -17.01 16.75
C GLU A 14 8.53 -15.96 15.69
N VAL A 15 8.99 -14.77 16.09
CA VAL A 15 9.51 -13.75 15.18
C VAL A 15 10.70 -14.31 14.40
N LYS A 16 11.68 -14.93 15.09
CA LYS A 16 12.83 -15.57 14.42
C LYS A 16 12.38 -16.60 13.37
N ARG A 17 11.41 -17.45 13.72
CA ARG A 17 10.83 -18.43 12.79
C ARG A 17 10.22 -17.75 11.56
N LEU A 18 9.37 -16.73 11.77
CA LEU A 18 8.70 -16.00 10.69
C LEU A 18 9.70 -15.26 9.79
N THR A 19 10.79 -14.75 10.35
CA THR A 19 11.88 -14.11 9.61
C THR A 19 12.55 -15.08 8.65
N GLU A 20 12.85 -16.31 9.10
CA GLU A 20 13.52 -17.36 8.33
C GLU A 20 12.63 -17.97 7.22
N MET A 21 11.31 -17.74 7.25
CA MET A 21 10.39 -18.24 6.23
C MET A 21 10.57 -17.56 4.88
N SER A 22 10.30 -18.31 3.81
CA SER A 22 10.10 -17.74 2.47
C SER A 22 8.89 -16.80 2.44
N HIS A 23 8.79 -15.93 1.44
CA HIS A 23 7.65 -15.03 1.28
C HIS A 23 6.32 -15.79 1.16
N GLN A 24 6.33 -16.93 0.45
CA GLN A 24 5.12 -17.75 0.26
C GLN A 24 4.72 -18.47 1.55
N ALA A 25 5.68 -19.09 2.25
CA ALA A 25 5.40 -19.76 3.52
C ALA A 25 4.88 -18.78 4.60
N PHE A 26 5.45 -17.57 4.65
CA PHE A 26 4.96 -16.52 5.55
C PHE A 26 3.54 -16.06 5.19
N PHE A 27 3.25 -15.90 3.90
CA PHE A 27 1.91 -15.55 3.43
C PHE A 27 0.88 -16.61 3.83
N GLU A 28 1.21 -17.88 3.64
CA GLU A 28 0.37 -19.01 4.05
C GLU A 28 0.15 -19.00 5.57
N ALA A 29 1.21 -18.89 6.36
CA ALA A 29 1.13 -18.81 7.83
C ALA A 29 0.21 -17.66 8.31
N TRP A 30 0.34 -16.47 7.71
CA TRP A 30 -0.54 -15.35 8.00
C TRP A 30 -2.00 -15.65 7.65
N THR A 31 -2.27 -16.16 6.45
CA THR A 31 -3.64 -16.48 6.02
C THR A 31 -4.29 -17.58 6.87
N THR A 32 -3.51 -18.59 7.29
CA THR A 32 -3.97 -19.64 8.20
C THR A 32 -4.31 -19.06 9.58
N PHE A 33 -3.47 -18.18 10.12
CA PHE A 33 -3.75 -17.47 11.37
C PHE A 33 -5.07 -16.69 11.29
N VAL A 34 -5.28 -15.93 10.22
CA VAL A 34 -6.51 -15.15 9.99
C VAL A 34 -7.74 -16.05 9.91
N GLN A 35 -7.66 -17.20 9.24
CA GLN A 35 -8.76 -18.15 9.09
C GLN A 35 -9.15 -18.87 10.39
N GLY A 36 -8.42 -18.67 11.49
CA GLY A 36 -8.65 -19.41 12.73
C GLY A 36 -7.91 -20.74 12.80
N GLY A 37 -7.08 -21.06 11.80
CA GLY A 37 -6.25 -22.25 11.80
C GLY A 37 -5.17 -22.15 12.88
N THR A 38 -4.94 -23.25 13.58
CA THR A 38 -3.75 -23.43 14.41
C THR A 38 -2.63 -23.94 13.52
N ASP A 39 -1.51 -23.23 13.51
CA ASP A 39 -0.28 -23.74 12.89
C ASP A 39 0.01 -25.15 13.44
N GLU A 40 0.41 -26.08 12.57
CA GLU A 40 0.56 -27.52 12.86
C GLU A 40 1.45 -27.79 14.09
N ARG A 41 2.25 -26.81 14.49
CA ARG A 41 3.24 -26.85 15.57
C ARG A 41 2.76 -26.35 16.93
N ARG A 42 1.45 -26.07 17.11
CA ARG A 42 0.84 -25.69 18.42
C ARG A 42 1.42 -24.40 19.03
N VAL A 43 1.81 -23.41 18.24
CA VAL A 43 2.13 -22.08 18.78
C VAL A 43 0.83 -21.43 19.27
N PRO A 44 0.78 -20.90 20.50
CA PRO A 44 -0.39 -20.19 21.00
C PRO A 44 -0.78 -19.01 20.09
N ARG A 45 -2.08 -18.79 19.89
CA ARG A 45 -2.60 -17.79 18.94
C ARG A 45 -2.23 -16.36 19.33
N ASP A 46 -2.18 -16.08 20.63
CA ASP A 46 -1.71 -14.83 21.22
C ASP A 46 -0.23 -14.56 20.92
N VAL A 47 0.62 -15.60 20.96
CA VAL A 47 2.04 -15.50 20.57
C VAL A 47 2.18 -15.19 19.08
N GLN A 48 1.42 -15.87 18.21
CA GLN A 48 1.40 -15.58 16.77
C GLN A 48 0.93 -14.16 16.48
N ALA A 49 -0.18 -13.74 17.11
CA ALA A 49 -0.71 -12.39 16.97
C ALA A 49 0.32 -11.33 17.38
N ALA A 50 1.01 -11.55 18.50
CA ALA A 50 2.08 -10.67 18.97
C ALA A 50 3.28 -10.64 18.02
N ALA A 51 3.70 -11.79 17.47
CA ALA A 51 4.80 -11.87 16.53
C ALA A 51 4.49 -11.15 15.20
N PHE A 52 3.28 -11.32 14.66
CA PHE A 52 2.87 -10.67 13.41
C PHE A 52 2.82 -9.14 13.48
N ARG A 53 2.55 -8.58 14.67
CA ARG A 53 2.56 -7.12 14.91
C ARG A 53 3.88 -6.60 15.49
N SER A 54 4.89 -7.45 15.63
CA SER A 54 6.20 -7.03 16.16
C SER A 54 6.88 -6.03 15.22
N PRO A 55 7.76 -5.14 15.73
CA PRO A 55 8.48 -4.17 14.90
C PRO A 55 9.18 -4.76 13.69
N GLU A 56 9.79 -5.93 13.86
CA GLU A 56 10.52 -6.63 12.81
C GLU A 56 9.60 -7.14 11.69
N MET A 57 8.38 -7.56 12.04
CA MET A 57 7.46 -8.25 11.13
C MET A 57 6.33 -7.37 10.59
N ALA A 58 5.95 -6.29 11.29
CA ALA A 58 4.70 -5.55 11.05
C ALA A 58 4.50 -5.16 9.57
N SER A 59 5.54 -4.64 8.91
CA SER A 59 5.43 -4.26 7.50
C SER A 59 5.35 -5.43 6.53
N ARG A 60 6.05 -6.54 6.82
CA ARG A 60 5.96 -7.79 6.04
C ARG A 60 4.56 -8.39 6.19
N THR A 61 4.01 -8.37 7.40
CA THR A 61 2.64 -8.76 7.71
C THR A 61 1.63 -7.88 6.98
N LEU A 62 1.82 -6.56 6.96
CA LEU A 62 0.94 -5.64 6.24
C LEU A 62 0.93 -5.94 4.72
N THR A 63 2.09 -6.23 4.15
CA THR A 63 2.21 -6.66 2.74
C THR A 63 1.45 -7.95 2.47
N ALA A 64 1.56 -8.93 3.37
CA ALA A 64 0.81 -10.19 3.28
C ALA A 64 -0.71 -9.97 3.42
N ALA A 65 -1.14 -9.09 4.33
CA ALA A 65 -2.55 -8.74 4.51
C ALA A 65 -3.13 -8.05 3.28
N ASP A 66 -2.40 -7.11 2.67
CA ASP A 66 -2.83 -6.42 1.45
C ASP A 66 -2.85 -7.37 0.24
N ARG A 67 -1.91 -8.31 0.17
CA ARG A 67 -1.96 -9.40 -0.82
C ARG A 67 -3.21 -10.26 -0.62
N ALA A 68 -3.50 -10.71 0.60
CA ALA A 68 -4.67 -11.53 0.92
C ALA A 68 -5.99 -10.81 0.58
N ALA A 69 -6.04 -9.48 0.79
CA ALA A 69 -7.20 -8.66 0.44
C ALA A 69 -7.45 -8.58 -1.08
N ARG A 70 -6.38 -8.61 -1.90
CA ARG A 70 -6.48 -8.67 -3.37
C ARG A 70 -6.81 -10.08 -3.87
N GLU A 71 -6.28 -11.10 -3.21
CA GLU A 71 -6.32 -12.51 -3.63
C GLU A 71 -7.37 -13.36 -2.88
N LEU A 72 -8.44 -12.73 -2.34
CA LEU A 72 -9.45 -13.40 -1.51
C LEU A 72 -9.97 -14.74 -2.05
N LYS A 73 -10.17 -14.85 -3.37
CA LYS A 73 -10.68 -16.08 -4.03
C LYS A 73 -9.64 -17.18 -4.19
N GLN A 74 -8.35 -16.81 -4.21
CA GLN A 74 -7.25 -17.76 -4.25
C GLN A 74 -6.95 -18.30 -2.85
N VAL A 75 -7.08 -17.44 -1.83
CA VAL A 75 -6.92 -17.82 -0.42
C VAL A 75 -8.08 -18.67 0.08
N VAL A 76 -9.32 -18.29 -0.25
CA VAL A 76 -10.53 -19.06 0.08
C VAL A 76 -10.97 -19.83 -1.15
N GLN A 77 -10.33 -20.98 -1.40
CA GLN A 77 -10.68 -21.84 -2.53
C GLN A 77 -12.05 -22.48 -2.32
N ARG A 78 -12.76 -22.63 -3.44
CA ARG A 78 -14.07 -23.30 -3.47
C ARG A 78 -13.86 -24.81 -3.33
N GLN A 79 -14.62 -25.44 -2.45
CA GLN A 79 -14.57 -26.89 -2.26
C GLN A 79 -15.46 -27.62 -3.27
N GLU A 80 -15.14 -28.88 -3.56
CA GLU A 80 -15.76 -29.68 -4.64
C GLU A 80 -17.29 -29.79 -4.54
N HIS A 81 -17.82 -29.88 -3.31
CA HIS A 81 -19.26 -29.99 -3.05
C HIS A 81 -19.90 -28.70 -2.53
N GLU A 82 -19.19 -27.57 -2.61
CA GLU A 82 -19.65 -26.30 -2.04
C GLU A 82 -20.53 -25.51 -3.01
N SER A 83 -21.68 -25.05 -2.55
CA SER A 83 -22.55 -24.19 -3.33
C SER A 83 -21.90 -22.82 -3.57
N LYS A 84 -22.26 -22.14 -4.68
CA LYS A 84 -21.76 -20.78 -4.96
C LYS A 84 -22.13 -19.79 -3.84
N LYS A 85 -23.25 -20.00 -3.14
CA LYS A 85 -23.72 -19.15 -2.04
C LYS A 85 -22.86 -19.35 -0.79
N ASP A 86 -22.52 -20.60 -0.46
CA ASP A 86 -21.73 -20.92 0.73
C ASP A 86 -20.27 -20.48 0.56
N HIS A 87 -19.71 -20.65 -0.65
CA HIS A 87 -18.39 -20.13 -0.99
C HIS A 87 -18.32 -18.60 -0.84
N GLN A 88 -19.35 -17.89 -1.31
CA GLN A 88 -19.42 -16.43 -1.17
C GLN A 88 -19.58 -16.01 0.29
N ALA A 89 -20.32 -16.77 1.11
CA ALA A 89 -20.43 -16.52 2.54
C ALA A 89 -19.07 -16.66 3.24
N ARG A 90 -18.29 -17.71 2.95
CA ARG A 90 -16.92 -17.88 3.49
C ARG A 90 -15.99 -16.74 3.08
N ILE A 91 -16.06 -16.25 1.84
CA ILE A 91 -15.28 -15.09 1.41
C ILE A 91 -15.63 -13.84 2.23
N VAL A 92 -16.92 -13.62 2.52
CA VAL A 92 -17.36 -12.48 3.34
C VAL A 92 -16.86 -12.62 4.78
N THR A 93 -16.98 -13.82 5.37
CA THR A 93 -16.45 -14.11 6.70
C THR A 93 -14.94 -13.89 6.77
N PHE A 94 -14.19 -14.43 5.80
CA PHE A 94 -12.73 -14.26 5.73
C PHE A 94 -12.34 -12.79 5.57
N ARG A 95 -13.10 -12.00 4.80
CA ARG A 95 -12.86 -10.56 4.68
C ARG A 95 -13.00 -9.84 6.03
N GLY A 96 -14.02 -10.20 6.82
CA GLY A 96 -14.21 -9.66 8.17
C GLY A 96 -13.02 -10.01 9.08
N GLN A 97 -12.65 -11.29 9.12
CA GLN A 97 -11.51 -11.77 9.90
C GLN A 97 -10.18 -11.11 9.47
N LEU A 98 -9.96 -10.93 8.17
CA LEU A 98 -8.79 -10.26 7.64
C LEU A 98 -8.75 -8.80 8.07
N GLN A 99 -9.89 -8.11 8.05
CA GLN A 99 -9.98 -6.73 8.51
C GLN A 99 -9.64 -6.63 10.00
N GLU A 100 -10.22 -7.50 10.84
CA GLU A 100 -9.96 -7.53 12.29
C GLU A 100 -8.49 -7.83 12.60
N ALA A 101 -7.90 -8.83 11.94
CA ALA A 101 -6.50 -9.19 12.12
C ALA A 101 -5.52 -8.14 11.58
N ARG A 102 -5.91 -7.38 10.55
CA ARG A 102 -5.09 -6.33 9.95
C ARG A 102 -4.98 -5.09 10.84
N GLN A 103 -6.02 -4.75 11.61
CA GLN A 103 -6.05 -3.52 12.42
C GLN A 103 -4.85 -3.39 13.39
N PRO A 104 -4.52 -4.40 14.22
CA PRO A 104 -3.36 -4.31 15.11
C PRO A 104 -2.02 -4.19 14.39
N VAL A 105 -1.91 -4.74 13.18
CA VAL A 105 -0.69 -4.63 12.35
C VAL A 105 -0.54 -3.23 11.78
N VAL A 106 -1.65 -2.62 11.33
CA VAL A 106 -1.65 -1.24 10.87
C VAL A 106 -1.24 -0.29 11.99
N ALA A 107 -1.82 -0.45 13.18
CA ALA A 107 -1.44 0.36 14.34
C ALA A 107 0.06 0.25 14.66
N ALA A 108 0.62 -0.96 14.66
CA ALA A 108 2.05 -1.15 14.87
C ALA A 108 2.91 -0.48 13.78
N VAL A 109 2.48 -0.52 12.51
CA VAL A 109 3.18 0.19 11.42
C VAL A 109 3.08 1.71 11.57
N GLU A 110 1.93 2.22 12.01
CA GLU A 110 1.73 3.65 12.28
C GLU A 110 2.59 4.14 13.45
N ASP A 111 2.65 3.39 14.55
CA ASP A 111 3.52 3.70 15.70
C ASP A 111 4.99 3.75 15.28
N LEU A 112 5.47 2.74 14.54
CA LEU A 112 6.84 2.73 14.02
C LEU A 112 7.11 3.89 13.05
N ALA A 113 6.12 4.30 12.28
CA ALA A 113 6.24 5.42 11.35
C ALA A 113 6.29 6.77 12.09
N MET A 114 5.68 6.87 13.27
CA MET A 114 5.83 8.03 14.14
C MET A 114 7.26 8.09 14.71
N ASP A 115 7.78 6.99 15.25
CA ASP A 115 9.16 6.93 15.75
C ASP A 115 10.18 7.27 14.65
N GLU A 116 9.99 6.74 13.44
CA GLU A 116 10.84 7.05 12.28
C GLU A 116 10.70 8.52 11.85
N ALA A 117 9.49 9.11 11.93
CA ALA A 117 9.29 10.51 11.61
C ALA A 117 10.02 11.43 12.61
N GLU A 118 9.98 11.10 13.90
CA GLU A 118 10.72 11.83 14.94
C GLU A 118 12.22 11.76 14.69
N TYR A 119 12.74 10.59 14.30
CA TYR A 119 14.13 10.42 13.89
C TYR A 119 14.48 11.31 12.67
N LEU A 120 13.68 11.23 11.60
CA LEU A 120 13.88 12.02 10.38
C LEU A 120 13.83 13.54 10.63
N ALA A 121 12.99 13.99 11.58
CA ALA A 121 12.87 15.39 11.95
C ALA A 121 14.14 15.94 12.61
N GLN A 122 14.93 15.09 13.27
CA GLN A 122 16.17 15.45 13.95
C GLN A 122 17.38 15.51 13.00
N LEU A 123 17.28 14.93 11.81
CA LEU A 123 18.38 14.91 10.84
C LEU A 123 18.66 16.30 10.26
N ASP A 124 19.93 16.59 9.98
CA ASP A 124 20.33 17.73 9.18
C ASP A 124 19.91 17.57 7.70
N ASP A 125 20.08 18.63 6.90
CA ASP A 125 19.58 18.66 5.52
C ASP A 125 20.29 17.67 4.60
N GLU A 126 21.54 17.32 4.89
CA GLU A 126 22.33 16.39 4.09
C GLU A 126 21.90 14.95 4.40
N ALA A 127 21.90 14.56 5.68
CA ALA A 127 21.46 13.25 6.12
C ALA A 127 20.00 12.98 5.75
N PHE A 128 19.12 13.97 5.91
CA PHE A 128 17.72 13.83 5.48
C PHE A 128 17.59 13.63 3.97
N ALA A 129 18.42 14.32 3.17
CA ALA A 129 18.40 14.17 1.72
C ALA A 129 18.91 12.79 1.28
N ASP A 130 19.88 12.24 1.99
CA ASP A 130 20.40 10.90 1.75
C ASP A 130 19.35 9.83 2.06
N GLU A 131 18.70 9.88 3.22
CA GLU A 131 17.63 8.94 3.59
C GLU A 131 16.48 8.98 2.57
N TRP A 132 16.04 10.17 2.17
CA TRP A 132 15.01 10.34 1.15
C TRP A 132 15.45 9.78 -0.21
N SER A 133 16.70 10.06 -0.62
CA SER A 133 17.24 9.58 -1.89
C SER A 133 17.33 8.06 -1.92
N GLN A 134 17.79 7.45 -0.83
CA GLN A 134 17.82 5.99 -0.67
C GLN A 134 16.42 5.41 -0.76
N PHE A 135 15.44 5.97 -0.05
CA PHE A 135 14.05 5.53 -0.07
C PHE A 135 13.47 5.53 -1.50
N VAL A 136 13.59 6.65 -2.23
CA VAL A 136 13.03 6.75 -3.58
C VAL A 136 13.77 5.85 -4.58
N GLN A 137 15.06 5.56 -4.37
CA GLN A 137 15.87 4.72 -5.25
C GLN A 137 15.72 3.21 -4.99
N ALA A 138 15.53 2.78 -3.73
CA ALA A 138 15.59 1.39 -3.27
C ALA A 138 14.63 0.41 -4.00
N VAL A 139 13.55 0.89 -4.62
CA VAL A 139 12.57 0.03 -5.31
C VAL A 139 13.08 -0.50 -6.68
N ALA A 140 14.29 -0.14 -7.11
CA ALA A 140 14.92 -0.67 -8.31
C ALA A 140 15.56 -2.05 -8.05
N GLY A 141 14.72 -3.10 -7.97
CA GLY A 141 15.17 -4.48 -8.18
C GLY A 141 15.87 -5.21 -7.04
N ALA A 142 16.03 -4.63 -5.84
CA ALA A 142 16.67 -5.29 -4.71
C ALA A 142 15.77 -5.37 -3.46
N ALA A 143 15.53 -6.62 -3.05
CA ALA A 143 14.90 -7.10 -1.82
C ALA A 143 14.95 -6.16 -0.58
N ARG A 144 13.77 -5.78 -0.09
CA ARG A 144 13.29 -5.97 1.31
C ARG A 144 11.85 -5.45 1.43
N SER A 145 10.88 -6.35 1.37
CA SER A 145 9.48 -6.05 1.68
C SER A 145 9.34 -5.79 3.18
N GLY A 146 9.39 -4.52 3.58
CA GLY A 146 9.09 -4.13 4.96
C GLY A 146 9.47 -2.70 5.34
N ARG A 147 10.61 -2.15 4.87
CA ARG A 147 10.95 -0.75 5.18
C ARG A 147 10.12 0.27 4.40
N ASP A 148 9.49 -0.15 3.31
CA ASP A 148 8.76 0.71 2.38
C ASP A 148 7.53 1.40 3.01
N ALA A 149 6.75 0.68 3.82
CA ALA A 149 5.52 1.23 4.40
C ALA A 149 5.79 2.21 5.55
N VAL A 150 6.68 1.85 6.49
CA VAL A 150 7.04 2.69 7.64
C VAL A 150 7.74 3.97 7.18
N GLN A 151 8.80 3.86 6.37
CA GLN A 151 9.53 5.04 5.88
C GLN A 151 8.65 5.91 4.98
N GLY A 152 7.85 5.30 4.10
CA GLY A 152 6.91 6.03 3.27
C GLY A 152 5.89 6.83 4.09
N LEU A 153 5.37 6.27 5.18
CA LEU A 153 4.48 6.99 6.11
C LEU A 153 5.24 8.08 6.88
N ALA A 154 6.45 7.79 7.34
CA ALA A 154 7.29 8.71 8.10
C ALA A 154 7.64 9.97 7.28
N PHE A 155 8.10 9.82 6.04
CA PHE A 155 8.38 10.94 5.12
C PHE A 155 7.15 11.79 4.79
N ARG A 156 5.95 11.18 4.90
CA ARG A 156 4.66 11.85 4.68
C ARG A 156 4.04 12.35 5.97
N SER A 157 4.67 12.18 7.12
CA SER A 157 4.17 12.66 8.40
C SER A 157 4.13 14.20 8.42
N PRO A 158 3.22 14.82 9.18
CA PRO A 158 3.12 16.28 9.27
C PRO A 158 4.42 16.99 9.64
N GLU A 159 5.29 16.34 10.43
CA GLU A 159 6.52 16.92 10.96
C GLU A 159 7.56 17.15 9.87
N VAL A 160 7.70 16.22 8.92
CA VAL A 160 8.72 16.31 7.85
C VAL A 160 8.13 16.51 6.45
N ALA A 161 6.83 16.34 6.23
CA ALA A 161 6.21 16.38 4.89
C ALA A 161 6.52 17.64 4.08
N ALA A 162 6.59 18.82 4.70
CA ALA A 162 6.93 20.05 4.00
C ALA A 162 8.39 20.04 3.50
N ARG A 163 9.31 19.54 4.34
CA ARG A 163 10.73 19.37 4.02
C ARG A 163 10.91 18.32 2.92
N THR A 164 10.23 17.18 3.04
CA THR A 164 10.18 16.13 2.00
C THR A 164 9.66 16.68 0.67
N GLN A 165 8.58 17.47 0.69
CA GLN A 165 8.02 18.07 -0.52
C GLN A 165 9.02 19.02 -1.20
N ALA A 166 9.67 19.90 -0.43
CA ALA A 166 10.66 20.84 -0.96
C ALA A 166 11.83 20.09 -1.62
N LEU A 167 12.33 19.04 -0.96
CA LEU A 167 13.39 18.19 -1.49
C LEU A 167 12.95 17.44 -2.76
N ALA A 168 11.77 16.82 -2.75
CA ALA A 168 11.23 16.10 -3.90
C ALA A 168 11.05 17.01 -5.12
N VAL A 169 10.59 18.26 -4.93
CA VAL A 169 10.51 19.27 -6.00
C VAL A 169 11.90 19.64 -6.52
N ARG A 170 12.91 19.79 -5.65
CA ARG A 170 14.31 20.03 -6.05
C ARG A 170 14.85 18.87 -6.89
N MET A 171 14.63 17.64 -6.46
CA MET A 171 15.04 16.44 -7.20
C MET A 171 14.34 16.32 -8.56
N MET A 172 13.06 16.66 -8.66
CA MET A 172 12.33 16.67 -9.93
C MET A 172 12.90 17.67 -10.94
N ARG A 173 13.38 18.83 -10.46
CA ARG A 173 13.99 19.88 -11.31
C ARG A 173 15.39 19.48 -11.78
N ALA A 174 16.19 18.85 -10.92
CA ALA A 174 17.58 18.51 -11.21
C ALA A 174 17.92 17.04 -10.86
N PRO A 175 17.28 16.05 -11.51
CA PRO A 175 17.42 14.63 -11.13
C PRO A 175 18.84 14.10 -11.29
N ALA A 176 19.60 14.61 -12.27
CA ALA A 176 20.97 14.18 -12.52
C ALA A 176 21.94 14.50 -11.37
N GLN A 177 21.60 15.47 -10.49
CA GLN A 177 22.40 15.77 -9.29
C GLN A 177 22.25 14.68 -8.21
N PHE A 178 21.08 14.03 -8.15
CA PHE A 178 20.76 13.02 -7.14
C PHE A 178 20.95 11.59 -7.64
N LEU A 179 21.14 11.43 -8.94
CA LEU A 179 21.34 10.14 -9.59
C LEU A 179 22.40 10.29 -10.68
N PRO A 180 23.69 10.40 -10.31
CA PRO A 180 24.77 10.49 -11.28
C PRO A 180 24.88 9.20 -12.12
N ALA A 181 25.45 9.33 -13.32
CA ALA A 181 25.73 8.19 -14.19
C ALA A 181 26.73 7.25 -13.52
N ALA A 182 26.44 5.95 -13.53
CA ALA A 182 27.37 4.95 -13.00
C ALA A 182 28.51 4.71 -14.00
N GLU A 183 29.67 4.26 -13.50
CA GLU A 183 30.79 3.90 -14.38
C GLU A 183 30.39 2.77 -15.35
N GLY A 184 30.62 2.99 -16.65
CA GLY A 184 30.24 2.05 -17.70
C GLY A 184 28.75 2.02 -18.06
N GLU A 185 27.94 2.90 -17.47
CA GLU A 185 26.52 2.98 -17.79
C GLU A 185 26.28 3.60 -19.18
N SER A 186 25.44 2.95 -19.98
CA SER A 186 25.03 3.53 -21.27
C SER A 186 24.14 4.75 -21.03
N ARG A 187 24.23 5.74 -21.93
CA ARG A 187 23.38 6.93 -21.87
C ARG A 187 21.89 6.59 -21.79
N THR A 188 21.45 5.58 -22.53
CA THR A 188 20.05 5.10 -22.52
C THR A 188 19.64 4.51 -21.17
N ALA A 189 20.52 3.73 -20.53
CA ALA A 189 20.25 3.17 -19.20
C ALA A 189 20.15 4.27 -18.14
N HIS A 190 21.02 5.28 -18.23
CA HIS A 190 20.99 6.45 -17.36
C HIS A 190 19.70 7.26 -17.51
N GLU A 191 19.28 7.55 -18.75
CA GLU A 191 18.02 8.25 -19.04
C GLU A 191 16.79 7.45 -18.53
N ALA A 192 16.81 6.12 -18.65
CA ALA A 192 15.76 5.26 -18.12
C ALA A 192 15.66 5.33 -16.59
N ARG A 193 16.80 5.31 -15.88
CA ARG A 193 16.85 5.48 -14.43
C ARG A 193 16.32 6.85 -13.99
N ILE A 194 16.69 7.92 -14.69
CA ILE A 194 16.16 9.27 -14.41
C ILE A 194 14.64 9.31 -14.60
N SER A 195 14.12 8.69 -15.66
CA SER A 195 12.68 8.60 -15.91
C SER A 195 11.96 7.83 -14.78
N GLN A 196 12.55 6.71 -14.33
CA GLN A 196 12.01 5.94 -13.21
C GLN A 196 12.01 6.74 -11.90
N LEU A 197 13.09 7.47 -11.60
CA LEU A 197 13.17 8.36 -10.45
C LEU A 197 12.07 9.43 -10.49
N LYS A 198 11.88 10.09 -11.63
CA LYS A 198 10.82 11.11 -11.81
C LYS A 198 9.42 10.53 -11.57
N SER A 199 9.13 9.39 -12.16
CA SER A 199 7.82 8.74 -11.99
C SER A 199 7.52 8.41 -10.52
N ARG A 200 8.54 8.00 -9.76
CA ARG A 200 8.42 7.74 -8.31
C ARG A 200 8.23 9.02 -7.51
N LEU A 201 9.04 10.04 -7.76
CA LEU A 201 8.89 11.34 -7.12
C LEU A 201 7.50 11.94 -7.38
N GLU A 202 6.94 11.78 -8.59
CA GLU A 202 5.57 12.19 -8.90
C GLU A 202 4.50 11.42 -8.13
N ALA A 203 4.73 10.12 -7.87
CA ALA A 203 3.83 9.33 -7.04
C ALA A 203 3.90 9.79 -5.57
N GLU A 204 5.10 9.97 -5.04
CA GLU A 204 5.31 10.44 -3.67
C GLU A 204 4.80 11.87 -3.44
N LEU A 205 5.03 12.79 -4.38
CA LEU A 205 4.51 14.15 -4.32
C LEU A 205 2.98 14.18 -4.24
N ARG A 206 2.29 13.24 -4.91
CA ARG A 206 0.83 13.10 -4.79
C ARG A 206 0.42 12.69 -3.38
N PHE A 207 1.13 11.75 -2.76
CA PHE A 207 0.85 11.33 -1.38
C PHE A 207 1.16 12.44 -0.38
N LEU A 208 2.31 13.12 -0.51
CA LEU A 208 2.68 14.27 0.30
C LEU A 208 1.64 15.39 0.21
N GLN A 209 1.11 15.66 -0.99
CA GLN A 209 0.07 16.66 -1.18
C GLN A 209 -1.21 16.32 -0.38
N TYR A 210 -1.57 15.05 -0.23
CA TYR A 210 -2.71 14.66 0.60
C TYR A 210 -2.46 14.97 2.07
N THR A 211 -1.29 14.63 2.63
CA THR A 211 -0.96 14.96 4.02
C THR A 211 -0.92 16.47 4.25
N LEU A 212 -0.30 17.23 3.34
CA LEU A 212 -0.22 18.69 3.45
C LEU A 212 -1.61 19.33 3.33
N ASN A 213 -2.49 18.81 2.47
CA ASN A 213 -3.88 19.28 2.41
C ASN A 213 -4.64 18.93 3.69
N PHE A 214 -4.42 17.75 4.26
CA PHE A 214 -5.05 17.33 5.51
C PHE A 214 -4.62 18.21 6.70
N THR A 215 -3.33 18.50 6.83
CA THR A 215 -2.82 19.38 7.89
C THR A 215 -3.41 20.78 7.77
N VAL A 216 -3.49 21.36 6.57
CA VAL A 216 -4.16 22.64 6.33
C VAL A 216 -5.66 22.59 6.69
N ALA A 217 -6.35 21.52 6.32
CA ALA A 217 -7.77 21.31 6.61
C ALA A 217 -8.05 21.21 8.12
N ARG A 218 -7.16 20.59 8.90
CA ARG A 218 -7.27 20.51 10.38
C ARG A 218 -7.38 21.89 11.03
N TRP A 219 -6.76 22.90 10.44
CA TRP A 219 -6.82 24.29 10.93
C TRP A 219 -8.02 25.08 10.38
N GLY A 220 -9.03 24.39 9.81
CA GLY A 220 -10.22 25.03 9.22
C GLY A 220 -9.92 25.82 7.94
N ARG A 221 -8.72 25.67 7.37
CA ARG A 221 -8.32 26.33 6.13
C ARG A 221 -8.58 25.39 4.96
N MET A 222 -9.12 25.93 3.86
CA MET A 222 -9.25 25.18 2.61
C MET A 222 -7.85 24.74 2.12
N PRO A 223 -7.71 23.58 1.45
CA PRO A 223 -6.45 23.15 0.85
C PRO A 223 -5.81 24.31 0.06
N SER A 224 -4.55 24.61 0.35
CA SER A 224 -3.84 25.78 -0.21
C SER A 224 -3.53 25.62 -1.71
N ALA A 225 -3.46 24.37 -2.19
CA ALA A 225 -3.26 24.08 -3.59
C ALA A 225 -4.56 24.34 -4.38
N PRO A 226 -4.55 25.23 -5.40
CA PRO A 226 -5.70 25.40 -6.27
C PRO A 226 -5.98 24.08 -6.99
N ASN A 227 -7.20 23.56 -6.86
CA ASN A 227 -7.63 22.44 -7.68
C ASN A 227 -7.93 22.99 -9.09
N TYR A 228 -6.88 23.20 -9.88
CA TYR A 228 -6.98 23.79 -11.22
C TYR A 228 -7.91 23.00 -12.14
N ARG A 229 -8.00 21.67 -11.95
CA ARG A 229 -8.98 20.84 -12.69
C ARG A 229 -10.41 21.23 -12.32
N LEU A 230 -10.72 21.32 -11.02
CA LEU A 230 -12.04 21.71 -10.55
C LEU A 230 -12.35 23.18 -10.92
N GLN A 231 -11.37 24.08 -10.87
CA GLN A 231 -11.52 25.47 -11.31
C GLN A 231 -11.78 25.56 -12.81
N ALA A 232 -10.99 24.85 -13.64
CA ALA A 232 -11.22 24.79 -15.09
C ALA A 232 -12.58 24.17 -15.42
N MET A 233 -13.00 23.13 -14.69
CA MET A 233 -14.33 22.53 -14.83
C MET A 233 -15.44 23.50 -14.41
N ARG A 234 -15.26 24.29 -13.35
CA ARG A 234 -16.21 25.35 -12.95
C ARG A 234 -16.31 26.43 -14.00
N LEU A 235 -15.18 26.95 -14.49
CA LEU A 235 -15.15 27.95 -15.55
C LEU A 235 -15.79 27.43 -16.84
N LEU A 236 -15.59 26.16 -17.18
CA LEU A 236 -16.19 25.54 -18.36
C LEU A 236 -17.69 25.30 -18.16
N ALA A 237 -18.12 24.91 -16.95
CA ALA A 237 -19.54 24.75 -16.62
C ALA A 237 -20.28 26.10 -16.53
N GLU A 238 -19.62 27.18 -16.11
CA GLU A 238 -20.18 28.54 -16.10
C GLU A 238 -20.34 29.09 -17.51
N LYS A 239 -19.36 28.84 -18.40
CA LYS A 239 -19.41 29.32 -19.79
C LYS A 239 -20.30 28.47 -20.70
N HIS A 240 -20.36 27.16 -20.47
CA HIS A 240 -21.06 26.19 -21.32
C HIS A 240 -21.83 25.17 -20.47
N PRO A 241 -22.89 25.59 -19.76
CA PRO A 241 -23.58 24.73 -18.79
C PRO A 241 -24.26 23.51 -19.43
N GLU A 242 -24.87 23.67 -20.60
CA GLU A 242 -25.60 22.61 -21.29
C GLU A 242 -24.64 21.56 -21.88
N GLU A 243 -23.59 22.00 -22.58
CA GLU A 243 -22.56 21.13 -23.15
C GLU A 243 -21.82 20.35 -22.06
N PHE A 244 -21.51 21.02 -20.94
CA PHE A 244 -20.88 20.36 -19.80
C PHE A 244 -21.78 19.29 -19.18
N ALA A 245 -23.09 19.56 -19.04
CA ALA A 245 -24.05 18.59 -18.54
C ALA A 245 -24.17 17.37 -19.48
N GLN A 246 -24.21 17.61 -20.79
CA GLN A 246 -24.23 16.56 -21.81
C GLN A 246 -22.97 15.70 -21.76
N LEU A 247 -21.78 16.30 -21.77
CA LEU A 247 -20.50 15.58 -21.67
C LEU A 247 -20.40 14.78 -20.37
N ARG A 248 -20.82 15.35 -19.24
CA ARG A 248 -20.81 14.65 -17.95
C ARG A 248 -21.74 13.44 -17.95
N ASN A 249 -22.92 13.56 -18.57
CA ASN A 249 -23.87 12.45 -18.68
C ASN A 249 -23.34 11.38 -19.64
N ALA A 250 -22.77 11.77 -20.79
CA ALA A 250 -22.11 10.85 -21.72
C ALA A 250 -20.98 10.05 -21.04
N VAL A 251 -20.10 10.71 -20.28
CA VAL A 251 -19.03 10.03 -19.53
C VAL A 251 -19.59 9.07 -18.48
N ARG A 252 -20.70 9.41 -17.82
CA ARG A 252 -21.37 8.51 -16.87
C ARG A 252 -21.97 7.29 -17.56
N GLU A 253 -22.59 7.49 -18.72
CA GLU A 253 -23.16 6.41 -19.52
C GLU A 253 -22.07 5.49 -20.08
N ASP A 254 -20.99 6.03 -20.61
CA ASP A 254 -19.87 5.25 -21.13
C ASP A 254 -19.17 4.48 -20.01
N SER A 255 -19.00 5.08 -18.83
CA SER A 255 -18.48 4.37 -17.65
C SER A 255 -19.41 3.22 -17.23
N LYS A 256 -20.72 3.41 -17.33
CA LYS A 256 -21.71 2.36 -17.06
C LYS A 256 -21.64 1.25 -18.10
N LYS A 257 -21.58 1.59 -19.40
CA LYS A 257 -21.42 0.63 -20.51
C LYS A 257 -20.13 -0.18 -20.37
N ALA A 258 -18.99 0.46 -20.13
CA ALA A 258 -17.71 -0.22 -19.92
C ALA A 258 -17.76 -1.19 -18.73
N ARG A 259 -18.43 -0.82 -17.62
CA ARG A 259 -18.64 -1.73 -16.49
C ARG A 259 -19.51 -2.93 -16.86
N ASP A 260 -20.54 -2.72 -17.68
CA ASP A 260 -21.44 -3.79 -18.12
C ASP A 260 -20.79 -4.69 -19.18
N GLU A 261 -19.93 -4.16 -20.05
CA GLU A 261 -19.07 -4.93 -20.97
C GLU A 261 -18.08 -5.80 -20.20
N VAL A 262 -17.33 -5.24 -19.26
CA VAL A 262 -16.43 -6.03 -18.39
C VAL A 262 -17.20 -7.11 -17.63
N ARG A 263 -18.46 -6.85 -17.23
CA ARG A 263 -19.32 -7.87 -16.62
C ARG A 263 -19.74 -8.96 -17.60
N ARG A 264 -20.01 -8.61 -18.88
CA ARG A 264 -20.35 -9.57 -19.95
C ARG A 264 -19.13 -10.42 -20.31
N GLU A 265 -17.97 -9.81 -20.52
CA GLU A 265 -16.70 -10.50 -20.78
C GLU A 265 -16.37 -11.48 -19.67
N ARG A 266 -16.46 -11.05 -18.40
CA ARG A 266 -16.26 -11.93 -17.25
C ARG A 266 -17.29 -13.07 -17.17
N ARG A 267 -18.50 -12.90 -17.70
CA ARG A 267 -19.50 -14.00 -17.80
C ARG A 267 -19.12 -14.98 -18.91
N VAL A 268 -18.66 -14.49 -20.05
CA VAL A 268 -18.21 -15.32 -21.18
C VAL A 268 -16.94 -16.09 -20.83
N GLU A 269 -15.93 -15.43 -20.24
CA GLU A 269 -14.72 -16.09 -19.74
C GLU A 269 -15.03 -17.17 -18.70
N ARG A 270 -16.03 -16.93 -17.84
CA ARG A 270 -16.48 -17.92 -16.86
C ARG A 270 -17.14 -19.12 -17.54
N GLN A 271 -17.97 -18.90 -18.55
CA GLN A 271 -18.60 -19.98 -19.32
C GLN A 271 -17.58 -20.80 -20.10
N ASN A 272 -16.61 -20.13 -20.74
CA ASN A 272 -15.54 -20.80 -21.49
C ASN A 272 -14.62 -21.63 -20.58
N ARG A 273 -14.31 -21.13 -19.37
CA ARG A 273 -13.55 -21.92 -18.37
C ARG A 273 -14.34 -23.10 -17.82
N GLU A 274 -15.67 -22.97 -17.67
CA GLU A 274 -16.54 -24.07 -17.23
C GLU A 274 -16.74 -25.13 -18.36
N SER A 275 -16.61 -24.77 -19.64
CA SER A 275 -16.70 -25.68 -20.78
C SER A 275 -15.38 -26.37 -21.17
N SER A 276 -14.23 -25.73 -20.93
CA SER A 276 -12.91 -26.36 -21.16
C SER A 276 -12.43 -27.29 -20.03
N ALA A 277 -13.16 -27.32 -18.91
CA ALA A 277 -12.90 -28.21 -17.77
C ALA A 277 -13.82 -29.47 -17.76
N ARG A 278 -14.60 -29.68 -18.82
CA ARG A 278 -15.37 -30.90 -19.10
C ARG A 278 -14.75 -31.61 -20.28
#